data_AF-A0A8X7Q215-F1
#
_entry.id   AF-A0A8X7Q215-F1
#
_cell.length_a   1.000
_cell.length_b   1.000
_cell.length_c   1.000
_cell.angle_alpha   90.00
_cell.angle_beta   90.00
_cell.angle_gamma   90.00
#
_symmetry.space_group_name_H-M   'P 1'
#
loop_
_entity.id
_entity.type
_entity.pdbx_description
1 polymer ?
#
loop_
_entity_poly.entity_id
_entity_poly.type
_entity_poly.pdbx_seq_one_letter_code
_entity_poly.pdbx_strand_id
1 'polypeptide(L)'
;MAISLLCLFLITFTSLIFIGKKIKRSKWNLPPSPPEFPIIGSLHQVGELPHRSLQRLAERAGHVMLVHLGFIPVTVISSKEAAEEVLKTHDLDCCSRPKLVGTKLISRDFKDIGFSPYSEEWKERRKFLIREFFCPKKVQSFGYIREDECNLLVKKLSVDESPVDLSKTLFWLTSSIVFRVAFGQSFHESQLIDKEKVDELIFEAETAQASFTCSDFFPIAGLGWLVDWLSGQHKRLHDVFFKLDALFQRVIDDHMYPGRSKDQRDITDLMLDLPDGMTQRDIDVEEEGTLTIVKKVPLKLVPVRVH
;
A
#
# COMPACT_ATOMS: atom_id res chain seq x y z
N MET A 1 9.38 23.39 42.11
CA MET A 1 9.74 22.64 40.89
C MET A 1 8.68 22.76 39.79
N ALA A 2 7.41 22.44 40.04
CA ALA A 2 6.35 22.48 39.01
C ALA A 2 6.18 23.85 38.32
N ILE A 3 6.19 24.95 39.07
CA ILE A 3 6.08 26.31 38.51
C ILE A 3 7.29 26.65 37.62
N SER A 4 8.50 26.25 38.04
CA SER A 4 9.72 26.47 37.25
C SER A 4 9.69 25.68 35.93
N LEU A 5 9.24 24.42 35.97
CA LEU A 5 9.05 23.59 34.77
C LEU A 5 7.99 24.18 33.83
N LEU A 6 6.87 24.69 34.37
CA LEU A 6 5.83 25.34 33.59
C LEU A 6 6.34 26.63 32.91
N CYS A 7 7.08 27.47 33.63
CA CYS A 7 7.69 28.67 33.06
C CYS A 7 8.72 28.34 31.98
N LEU A 8 9.55 27.31 32.19
CA LEU A 8 10.52 26.86 31.19
C LEU A 8 9.82 26.35 29.92
N PHE A 9 8.73 25.59 30.08
CA PHE A 9 7.89 25.13 28.97
C PHE A 9 7.25 26.29 28.21
N LEU A 10 6.71 27.30 28.89
CA LEU A 10 6.12 28.46 28.24
C LEU A 10 7.17 29.31 27.49
N ILE A 11 8.38 29.46 28.04
CA ILE A 11 9.48 30.18 27.39
C ILE A 11 9.97 29.42 26.15
N THR A 12 10.16 28.10 26.24
CA THR A 12 10.57 27.30 25.07
C THR A 12 9.46 27.28 24.01
N PHE A 13 8.20 27.17 24.42
CA PHE A 13 7.04 27.18 23.52
C PHE A 13 6.89 28.53 22.80
N THR A 14 7.00 29.65 23.52
CA THR A 14 6.95 30.99 22.92
C THR A 14 8.15 31.27 22.02
N SER A 15 9.35 30.81 22.40
CA SER A 15 10.55 30.86 21.55
C SER A 15 10.37 30.07 20.25
N LEU A 16 9.82 28.86 20.33
CA LEU A 16 9.49 28.02 19.16
C LEU A 16 8.47 28.69 18.23
N ILE A 17 7.45 29.37 18.79
CA ILE A 17 6.48 30.15 17.99
C ILE A 17 7.19 31.30 17.27
N PHE A 18 8.07 32.04 17.95
CA PHE A 18 8.79 33.16 17.35
C PHE A 18 9.81 32.72 16.29
N ILE A 19 10.46 31.57 16.49
CA ILE A 19 11.36 30.96 15.51
C ILE A 19 10.57 30.47 14.29
N GLY A 20 9.43 29.81 14.51
CA GLY A 20 8.53 29.36 13.44
C GLY A 20 8.03 30.51 12.56
N LYS A 21 7.71 31.67 13.16
CA LYS A 21 7.33 32.89 12.42
C LYS A 21 8.48 33.49 11.58
N LYS A 22 9.75 33.19 11.90
CA LYS A 22 10.94 33.68 11.19
C LYS A 22 11.43 32.74 10.09
N ILE A 23 10.82 31.57 9.90
CA ILE A 23 11.11 30.71 8.76
C ILE A 23 10.68 31.46 7.51
N LYS A 24 11.66 32.02 6.78
CA LYS A 24 11.41 32.74 5.53
C LYS A 24 10.67 31.81 4.58
N ARG A 25 9.48 32.22 4.12
CA ARG A 25 8.83 31.58 2.97
C ARG A 25 9.85 31.57 1.82
N SER A 26 10.08 30.40 1.25
CA SER A 26 11.11 30.24 0.23
C SER A 26 10.83 31.17 -0.96
N LYS A 27 11.87 31.55 -1.71
CA LYS A 27 11.73 32.37 -2.93
C LYS A 27 11.05 31.63 -4.09
N TRP A 28 10.70 30.36 -3.90
CA TRP A 28 10.04 29.54 -4.90
C TRP A 28 8.54 29.85 -4.92
N ASN A 29 7.95 29.83 -6.12
CA ASN A 29 6.51 29.94 -6.34
C ASN A 29 5.83 28.63 -5.90
N LEU A 30 5.76 28.41 -4.58
CA LEU A 30 5.11 27.24 -4.00
C LEU A 30 3.59 27.37 -4.09
N PRO A 31 2.87 26.24 -4.17
CA PRO A 31 1.42 26.23 -4.03
C PRO A 31 0.97 26.90 -2.71
N PRO A 32 -0.27 27.41 -2.64
CA PRO A 32 -0.82 27.93 -1.39
C PRO A 32 -0.79 26.87 -0.30
N SER A 33 -0.55 27.29 0.94
CA SER A 33 -0.58 26.42 2.13
C SER A 33 -1.73 26.84 3.06
N PRO A 34 -2.47 25.88 3.63
CA PRO A 34 -3.43 26.18 4.68
C PRO A 34 -2.71 26.70 5.95
N PRO A 35 -3.43 27.23 6.95
CA PRO A 35 -2.83 27.66 8.21
C PRO A 35 -2.08 26.51 8.89
N GLU A 36 -0.86 26.78 9.38
CA GLU A 36 0.03 25.77 9.95
C GLU A 36 0.45 26.15 11.37
N PHE A 37 0.65 25.14 12.21
CA PHE A 37 1.27 25.30 13.51
C PHE A 37 2.77 24.98 13.46
N PRO A 38 3.60 25.62 14.32
CA PRO A 38 4.99 25.23 14.46
C PRO A 38 5.11 23.72 14.76
N ILE A 39 6.14 23.10 14.21
CA ILE A 39 6.49 21.67 14.39
C ILE A 39 5.53 20.70 13.70
N ILE A 40 4.24 20.69 14.06
CA ILE A 40 3.27 19.71 13.57
C ILE A 40 2.68 20.06 12.19
N GLY A 41 2.87 21.30 11.73
CA GLY A 41 2.33 21.79 10.47
C GLY A 41 0.80 21.73 10.45
N SER A 42 0.26 21.07 9.44
CA SER A 42 -1.16 20.88 9.18
C SER A 42 -1.73 19.56 9.71
N LEU A 43 -0.96 18.75 10.46
CA LEU A 43 -1.45 17.47 11.00
C LEU A 43 -2.76 17.61 11.79
N HIS A 44 -2.92 18.70 12.53
CA HIS A 44 -4.13 19.01 13.30
C HIS A 44 -5.41 19.18 12.45
N GLN A 45 -5.27 19.34 11.13
CA GLN A 45 -6.38 19.49 10.18
C GLN A 45 -6.70 18.17 9.45
N VAL A 46 -5.89 17.13 9.62
CA VAL A 46 -6.06 15.82 8.98
C VAL A 46 -6.65 14.84 9.99
N GLY A 47 -7.94 14.54 9.85
CA GLY A 47 -8.64 13.60 10.72
C GLY A 47 -8.48 12.13 10.28
N GLU A 48 -9.25 11.26 10.94
CA GLU A 48 -9.29 9.80 10.71
C GLU A 48 -9.53 9.40 9.25
N LEU A 49 -10.23 10.25 8.49
CA LEU A 49 -10.38 10.11 7.04
C LEU A 49 -9.57 11.20 6.32
N PRO A 50 -8.27 10.97 6.04
CA PRO A 50 -7.40 11.97 5.44
C PRO A 50 -7.93 12.51 4.12
N HIS A 51 -8.43 11.64 3.23
CA HIS A 51 -8.96 12.04 1.93
C HIS A 51 -10.11 13.06 2.04
N ARG A 52 -11.02 12.92 3.01
CA ARG A 52 -12.11 13.90 3.24
C ARG A 52 -11.60 15.20 3.85
N SER A 53 -10.63 15.10 4.75
CA SER A 53 -10.02 16.27 5.39
C SER A 53 -9.26 17.10 4.35
N LEU A 54 -8.46 16.45 3.51
CA LEU A 54 -7.70 17.06 2.42
C LEU A 54 -8.62 17.67 1.35
N GLN A 55 -9.75 17.03 1.01
CA GLN A 55 -10.74 17.61 0.11
C GLN A 55 -11.29 18.94 0.64
N ARG A 56 -11.73 18.99 1.92
CA ARG A 56 -12.24 20.22 2.54
C ARG A 56 -11.19 21.32 2.63
N LEU A 57 -9.92 20.93 2.84
CA LEU A 57 -8.80 21.87 2.81
C LEU A 57 -8.59 22.43 1.39
N ALA A 58 -8.65 21.57 0.37
CA ALA A 58 -8.52 21.99 -1.03
C ALA A 58 -9.63 22.95 -1.46
N GLU A 59 -10.86 22.76 -0.99
CA GLU A 59 -12.00 23.68 -1.23
C GLU A 59 -11.75 25.10 -0.67
N ARG A 60 -10.89 25.24 0.33
CA ARG A 60 -10.60 26.53 1.00
C ARG A 60 -9.29 27.15 0.55
N ALA A 61 -8.25 26.34 0.39
CA ALA A 61 -6.89 26.79 0.11
C ALA A 61 -6.53 26.75 -1.39
N GLY A 62 -7.26 25.95 -2.18
CA GLY A 62 -7.02 25.73 -3.61
C GLY A 62 -6.81 24.26 -3.94
N HIS A 63 -7.15 23.87 -5.19
CA HIS A 63 -7.07 22.49 -5.66
C HIS A 63 -5.65 21.94 -5.87
N VAL A 64 -4.63 22.82 -5.80
CA VAL A 64 -3.22 22.46 -5.70
C VAL A 64 -2.69 23.21 -4.50
N MET A 65 -2.33 22.48 -3.45
CA MET A 65 -1.91 23.08 -2.19
C MET A 65 -0.72 22.34 -1.57
N LEU A 66 0.10 23.06 -0.82
CA LEU A 66 1.22 22.51 -0.07
C LEU A 66 0.81 22.36 1.39
N VAL A 67 0.83 21.13 1.89
CA VAL A 67 0.48 20.76 3.27
C VAL A 67 1.72 20.19 3.96
N HIS A 68 2.11 20.74 5.11
CA HIS A 68 3.17 20.14 5.94
C HIS A 68 2.57 19.12 6.91
N LEU A 69 2.95 17.85 6.77
CA LEU A 69 2.61 16.79 7.73
C LEU A 69 3.80 16.59 8.68
N GLY A 70 3.77 17.26 9.83
CA GLY A 70 4.96 17.40 10.68
C GLY A 70 6.04 18.17 9.94
N PHE A 71 7.19 17.53 9.71
CA PHE A 71 8.30 18.09 8.95
C PHE A 71 8.31 17.71 7.46
N ILE A 72 7.32 16.94 7.00
CA ILE A 72 7.27 16.48 5.60
C ILE A 72 6.37 17.40 4.77
N PRO A 73 6.91 18.10 3.75
CA PRO A 73 6.10 18.84 2.80
C PRO A 73 5.39 17.87 1.83
N VAL A 74 4.08 18.01 1.69
CA VAL A 74 3.24 17.20 0.79
C VAL A 74 2.42 18.11 -0.11
N THR A 75 2.56 17.96 -1.43
CA THR A 75 1.68 18.64 -2.39
C THR A 75 0.43 17.80 -2.59
N VAL A 76 -0.73 18.39 -2.34
CA VAL A 76 -2.03 17.76 -2.51
C VAL A 76 -2.64 18.25 -3.81
N ILE A 77 -3.02 17.30 -4.65
CA ILE A 77 -3.64 17.51 -5.95
C ILE A 77 -5.11 17.10 -5.87
N SER A 78 -6.01 18.01 -6.22
CA SER A 78 -7.47 17.83 -6.06
C SER A 78 -8.28 18.37 -7.24
N SER A 79 -7.66 18.53 -8.42
CA SER A 79 -8.36 18.77 -9.68
C SER A 79 -7.90 17.78 -10.75
N LYS A 80 -8.74 17.59 -11.77
CA LYS A 80 -8.44 16.71 -12.90
C LYS A 80 -7.24 17.23 -13.68
N GLU A 81 -7.19 18.53 -13.94
CA GLU A 81 -6.17 19.19 -14.74
C GLU A 81 -4.79 19.05 -14.06
N ALA A 82 -4.72 19.30 -12.75
CA ALA A 82 -3.46 19.13 -12.02
C ALA A 82 -3.05 17.66 -11.86
N ALA A 83 -4.01 16.73 -11.76
CA ALA A 83 -3.70 15.31 -11.76
C ALA A 83 -3.14 14.84 -13.11
N GLU A 84 -3.64 15.40 -14.23
CA GLU A 84 -3.10 15.13 -15.56
C GLU A 84 -1.67 15.65 -15.72
N GLU A 85 -1.37 16.85 -15.20
CA GLU A 85 0.00 17.37 -15.16
C GLU A 85 0.96 16.44 -14.39
N VAL A 86 0.57 15.99 -13.19
CA VAL A 86 1.44 15.16 -12.33
C VAL A 86 1.57 13.73 -12.82
N LEU A 87 0.49 13.14 -13.36
CA LEU A 87 0.44 11.71 -13.70
C LEU A 87 0.70 11.40 -15.17
N LYS A 88 0.78 12.43 -16.04
CA LYS A 88 1.10 12.27 -17.47
C LYS A 88 2.21 13.19 -17.94
N THR A 89 2.09 14.51 -17.73
CA THR A 89 3.05 15.47 -18.27
C THR A 89 4.40 15.36 -17.56
N HIS A 90 4.36 15.24 -16.23
CA HIS A 90 5.52 15.17 -15.33
C HIS A 90 5.57 13.82 -14.58
N ASP A 91 5.08 12.76 -15.22
CA ASP A 91 4.96 11.44 -14.59
C ASP A 91 6.30 10.91 -14.10
N LEU A 92 7.37 11.04 -14.90
CA LEU A 92 8.72 10.63 -14.54
C LEU A 92 9.26 11.35 -13.29
N ASP A 93 8.97 12.64 -13.14
CA ASP A 93 9.39 13.43 -11.98
C ASP A 93 8.60 13.04 -10.72
N CYS A 94 7.36 12.55 -10.88
CA CYS A 94 6.40 12.31 -9.80
C CYS A 94 6.15 10.82 -9.51
N CYS A 95 6.79 9.90 -10.23
CA CYS A 95 6.48 8.47 -10.13
C CYS A 95 7.15 7.75 -8.95
N SER A 96 8.16 8.37 -8.32
CA SER A 96 8.89 7.74 -7.21
C SER A 96 8.03 7.63 -5.93
N ARG A 97 8.35 6.65 -5.08
CA ARG A 97 7.59 6.34 -3.86
C ARG A 97 8.24 6.93 -2.60
N PRO A 98 7.44 7.45 -1.64
CA PRO A 98 7.96 7.91 -0.37
C PRO A 98 8.51 6.73 0.45
N LYS A 99 9.62 6.95 1.15
CA LYS A 99 10.28 5.93 1.96
C LYS A 99 9.67 5.87 3.37
N LEU A 100 8.51 5.25 3.50
CA LEU A 100 7.79 5.12 4.79
C LEU A 100 8.27 3.89 5.56
N VAL A 101 8.29 3.96 6.89
CA VAL A 101 8.77 2.88 7.78
C VAL A 101 8.01 1.57 7.54
N GLY A 102 6.67 1.61 7.52
CA GLY A 102 5.84 0.42 7.29
C GLY A 102 6.08 -0.20 5.92
N THR A 103 6.08 0.63 4.86
CA THR A 103 6.32 0.15 3.49
C THR A 103 7.73 -0.40 3.29
N LYS A 104 8.75 0.18 3.94
CA LYS A 104 10.12 -0.32 3.90
C LYS A 104 10.20 -1.75 4.41
N LEU A 105 9.52 -2.03 5.52
CA LEU A 105 9.63 -3.31 6.20
C LEU A 105 8.80 -4.39 5.47
N ILE A 106 7.57 -4.09 5.02
CA ILE A 106 6.77 -5.06 4.24
C ILE A 106 7.41 -5.43 2.89
N SER A 107 8.12 -4.47 2.28
CA SER A 107 8.77 -4.65 0.98
C SER A 107 10.21 -5.15 1.06
N ARG A 108 10.70 -5.52 2.26
CA ARG A 108 12.09 -5.98 2.49
C ARG A 108 13.14 -5.01 1.95
N ASP A 109 13.03 -3.76 2.39
CA ASP A 109 13.84 -2.64 1.95
C ASP A 109 13.58 -2.23 0.49
N PHE A 110 12.30 -2.06 0.14
CA PHE A 110 11.84 -1.53 -1.15
C PHE A 110 12.22 -2.40 -2.36
N LYS A 111 12.18 -3.73 -2.18
CA LYS A 111 12.48 -4.72 -3.22
C LYS A 111 11.24 -5.22 -3.97
N ASP A 112 10.06 -4.71 -3.63
CA ASP A 112 8.81 -5.01 -4.31
C ASP A 112 8.60 -4.13 -5.56
N ILE A 113 7.40 -4.16 -6.16
CA ILE A 113 7.05 -3.31 -7.32
C ILE A 113 6.20 -2.10 -6.93
N GLY A 114 5.43 -2.19 -5.85
CA GLY A 114 4.47 -1.17 -5.44
C GLY A 114 5.12 0.01 -4.70
N PHE A 115 6.07 -0.27 -3.81
CA PHE A 115 6.70 0.72 -2.92
C PHE A 115 8.16 1.03 -3.27
N SER A 116 8.76 0.29 -4.22
CA SER A 116 10.12 0.57 -4.67
C SER A 116 10.23 1.94 -5.36
N PRO A 117 11.27 2.75 -5.04
CA PRO A 117 11.57 3.96 -5.78
C PRO A 117 11.77 3.67 -7.27
N TYR A 118 11.41 4.63 -8.11
CA TYR A 118 11.60 4.51 -9.54
C TYR A 118 13.09 4.42 -9.89
N SER A 119 13.46 3.41 -10.69
CA SER A 119 14.80 3.15 -11.19
C SER A 119 14.73 2.29 -12.46
N GLU A 120 15.84 2.15 -13.19
CA GLU A 120 15.90 1.21 -14.33
C GLU A 120 15.68 -0.24 -13.88
N GLU A 121 16.26 -0.64 -12.72
CA GLU A 121 16.03 -1.97 -12.13
C GLU A 121 14.53 -2.20 -11.83
N TRP A 122 13.82 -1.19 -11.32
CA TRP A 122 12.39 -1.28 -11.10
C TRP A 122 11.60 -1.50 -12.40
N LYS A 123 11.96 -0.80 -13.49
CA LYS A 123 11.31 -0.99 -14.80
C LYS A 123 11.49 -2.41 -15.31
N GLU A 124 12.69 -2.94 -15.19
CA GLU A 124 13.03 -4.30 -15.64
C GLU A 124 12.24 -5.34 -14.85
N ARG A 125 12.23 -5.25 -13.51
CA ARG A 125 11.42 -6.14 -12.67
C ARG A 125 9.93 -6.05 -13.01
N ARG A 126 9.41 -4.84 -13.23
CA ARG A 126 8.00 -4.63 -13.63
C ARG A 126 7.70 -5.25 -15.00
N LYS A 127 8.57 -5.03 -15.99
CA LYS A 127 8.42 -5.61 -17.35
C LYS A 127 8.41 -7.14 -17.28
N PHE A 128 9.35 -7.70 -16.53
CA PHE A 128 9.46 -9.14 -16.28
C PHE A 128 8.17 -9.69 -15.66
N LEU A 129 7.70 -9.09 -14.56
CA LEU A 129 6.50 -9.57 -13.88
C LEU A 129 5.25 -9.52 -14.76
N ILE A 130 5.09 -8.44 -15.54
CA ILE A 130 3.98 -8.31 -16.48
C ILE A 130 4.03 -9.41 -17.53
N ARG A 131 5.21 -9.70 -18.09
CA ARG A 131 5.37 -10.72 -19.14
C ARG A 131 5.11 -12.13 -18.60
N GLU A 132 5.71 -12.48 -17.47
CA GLU A 132 5.70 -13.85 -16.95
C GLU A 132 4.43 -14.22 -16.19
N PHE A 133 3.83 -13.28 -15.46
CA PHE A 133 2.73 -13.57 -14.54
C PHE A 133 1.42 -12.88 -14.92
N PHE A 134 1.47 -11.66 -15.47
CA PHE A 134 0.27 -10.85 -15.70
C PHE A 134 -0.11 -10.68 -17.18
N CYS A 135 0.53 -11.41 -18.10
CA CYS A 135 0.16 -11.33 -19.52
C CYS A 135 -1.20 -12.00 -19.76
N PRO A 136 -1.96 -11.61 -20.81
CA PRO A 136 -3.30 -12.12 -21.04
C PRO A 136 -3.39 -13.65 -21.08
N LYS A 137 -2.40 -14.33 -21.67
CA LYS A 137 -2.34 -15.81 -21.72
C LYS A 137 -2.24 -16.42 -20.31
N LYS A 138 -1.42 -15.84 -19.42
CA LYS A 138 -1.25 -16.30 -18.03
C LYS A 138 -2.49 -15.99 -17.19
N VAL A 139 -3.09 -14.81 -17.35
CA VAL A 139 -4.35 -14.46 -16.67
C VAL A 139 -5.50 -15.39 -17.07
N GLN A 140 -5.51 -15.83 -18.34
CA GLN A 140 -6.48 -16.81 -18.85
C GLN A 140 -6.20 -18.23 -18.35
N SER A 141 -4.93 -18.65 -18.22
CA SER A 141 -4.62 -19.99 -17.70
C SER A 141 -5.10 -20.20 -16.26
N PHE A 142 -5.17 -19.14 -15.46
CA PHE A 142 -5.79 -19.15 -14.12
C PHE A 142 -7.31 -18.93 -14.12
N GLY A 143 -7.96 -18.96 -15.29
CA GLY A 143 -9.40 -18.72 -15.43
C GLY A 143 -10.26 -19.69 -14.63
N TYR A 144 -9.90 -20.98 -14.66
CA TYR A 144 -10.62 -22.03 -13.96
C TYR A 144 -10.72 -21.78 -12.45
N ILE A 145 -9.68 -21.21 -11.82
CA ILE A 145 -9.69 -20.88 -10.38
C ILE A 145 -10.82 -19.89 -10.06
N ARG A 146 -11.00 -18.87 -10.91
CA ARG A 146 -12.07 -17.88 -10.71
C ARG A 146 -13.44 -18.52 -10.88
N GLU A 147 -13.59 -19.40 -11.88
CA GLU A 147 -14.84 -20.11 -12.13
C GLU A 147 -15.18 -21.05 -10.97
N ASP A 148 -14.22 -21.84 -10.50
CA ASP A 148 -14.36 -22.74 -9.35
C ASP A 148 -14.81 -21.97 -8.10
N GLU A 149 -14.07 -20.93 -7.69
CA GLU A 149 -14.36 -20.16 -6.47
C GLU A 149 -15.70 -19.43 -6.57
N CYS A 150 -16.04 -18.87 -7.74
CA CYS A 150 -17.34 -18.24 -7.96
C CYS A 150 -18.49 -19.25 -7.90
N ASN A 151 -18.32 -20.42 -8.54
CA ASN A 151 -19.32 -21.48 -8.53
C ASN A 151 -19.53 -22.03 -7.12
N LEU A 152 -18.45 -22.23 -6.36
CA LEU A 152 -18.51 -22.63 -4.95
C LEU A 152 -19.25 -21.60 -4.11
N LEU A 153 -19.00 -20.30 -4.33
CA LEU A 153 -19.71 -19.24 -3.65
C LEU A 153 -21.20 -19.26 -3.98
N VAL A 154 -21.58 -19.27 -5.26
CA VAL A 154 -22.98 -19.30 -5.69
C VAL A 154 -23.69 -20.51 -5.10
N LYS A 155 -23.05 -21.68 -5.12
CA LYS A 155 -23.59 -22.89 -4.50
C LYS A 155 -23.84 -22.67 -3.00
N LYS A 156 -22.88 -22.15 -2.24
CA LYS A 156 -23.06 -21.87 -0.81
C LYS A 156 -24.21 -20.91 -0.53
N LEU A 157 -24.34 -19.84 -1.33
CA LEU A 157 -25.41 -18.85 -1.19
C LEU A 157 -26.78 -19.39 -1.62
N SER A 158 -26.82 -20.39 -2.50
CA SER A 158 -28.08 -20.98 -2.97
C SER A 158 -28.73 -21.96 -1.98
N VAL A 159 -28.00 -22.41 -0.95
CA VAL A 159 -28.51 -23.40 0.01
C VAL A 159 -29.36 -22.74 1.12
N ASP A 160 -29.08 -21.49 1.45
CA ASP A 160 -29.68 -20.81 2.59
C ASP A 160 -30.21 -19.43 2.16
N GLU A 161 -31.46 -19.12 2.52
CA GLU A 161 -32.09 -17.82 2.28
C GLU A 161 -31.76 -16.79 3.38
N SER A 162 -30.87 -17.13 4.31
CA SER A 162 -30.45 -16.23 5.38
C SER A 162 -29.69 -14.99 4.85
N PRO A 163 -29.81 -13.83 5.54
CA PRO A 163 -29.01 -12.66 5.20
C PRO A 163 -27.51 -12.96 5.30
N VAL A 164 -26.74 -12.53 4.29
CA VAL A 164 -25.29 -12.76 4.21
C VAL A 164 -24.53 -11.45 4.29
N ASP A 165 -23.43 -11.45 5.05
CA ASP A 165 -22.45 -10.36 5.04
C ASP A 165 -21.63 -10.39 3.74
N LEU A 166 -22.02 -9.55 2.78
CA LEU A 166 -21.33 -9.44 1.49
C LEU A 166 -19.88 -8.96 1.62
N SER A 167 -19.53 -8.17 2.63
CA SER A 167 -18.17 -7.66 2.79
C SER A 167 -17.23 -8.83 3.10
N LYS A 168 -17.60 -9.64 4.09
CA LYS A 168 -16.86 -10.85 4.44
C LYS A 168 -16.85 -11.86 3.30
N THR A 169 -18.00 -12.07 2.65
CA THR A 169 -18.12 -13.03 1.55
C THR A 169 -17.25 -12.66 0.34
N LEU A 170 -17.24 -11.39 -0.09
CA LEU A 170 -16.42 -10.95 -1.23
C LEU A 170 -14.93 -10.86 -0.90
N PHE A 171 -14.59 -10.52 0.34
CA PHE A 171 -13.21 -10.62 0.83
C PHE A 171 -12.70 -12.05 0.67
N TRP A 172 -13.44 -13.04 1.18
CA TRP A 172 -13.02 -14.44 1.08
C TRP A 172 -12.99 -14.99 -0.34
N LEU A 173 -13.92 -14.58 -1.20
CA LEU A 173 -13.85 -14.93 -2.61
C LEU A 173 -12.53 -14.45 -3.24
N THR A 174 -12.19 -13.18 -3.00
CA THR A 174 -10.98 -12.57 -3.55
C THR A 174 -9.73 -13.22 -2.97
N SER A 175 -9.69 -13.42 -1.65
CA SER A 175 -8.60 -14.10 -0.96
C SER A 175 -8.41 -15.52 -1.46
N SER A 176 -9.46 -16.33 -1.61
CA SER A 176 -9.35 -17.69 -2.16
C SER A 176 -8.77 -17.70 -3.57
N ILE A 177 -9.23 -16.79 -4.44
CA ILE A 177 -8.70 -16.68 -5.80
C ILE A 177 -7.21 -16.30 -5.76
N VAL A 178 -6.84 -15.28 -4.98
CA VAL A 178 -5.45 -14.81 -4.89
C VAL A 178 -4.54 -15.88 -4.29
N PHE A 179 -4.96 -16.57 -3.22
CA PHE A 179 -4.15 -17.61 -2.59
C PHE A 179 -3.95 -18.83 -3.49
N ARG A 180 -4.98 -19.26 -4.24
CA ARG A 180 -4.83 -20.34 -5.22
C ARG A 180 -3.93 -19.94 -6.39
N VAL A 181 -4.06 -18.72 -6.90
CA VAL A 181 -3.22 -18.23 -8.02
C VAL A 181 -1.77 -18.01 -7.58
N ALA A 182 -1.56 -17.41 -6.40
CA ALA A 182 -0.25 -17.00 -5.94
C ALA A 182 0.54 -18.14 -5.29
N PHE A 183 -0.14 -18.96 -4.46
CA PHE A 183 0.50 -19.94 -3.58
C PHE A 183 0.01 -21.37 -3.81
N GLY A 184 -0.91 -21.59 -4.75
CA GLY A 184 -1.51 -22.91 -4.94
C GLY A 184 -2.35 -23.40 -3.75
N GLN A 185 -2.67 -22.53 -2.79
CA GLN A 185 -3.34 -22.91 -1.54
C GLN A 185 -4.84 -22.64 -1.60
N SER A 186 -5.63 -23.67 -1.32
CA SER A 186 -7.09 -23.56 -1.16
C SER A 186 -7.47 -23.49 0.32
N PHE A 187 -8.24 -22.47 0.73
CA PHE A 187 -8.78 -22.37 2.10
C PHE A 187 -9.81 -23.46 2.43
N HIS A 188 -10.26 -24.23 1.44
CA HIS A 188 -11.22 -25.32 1.63
C HIS A 188 -10.55 -26.67 1.90
N GLU A 189 -9.31 -26.84 1.45
CA GLU A 189 -8.62 -28.13 1.42
C GLU A 189 -7.26 -28.10 2.13
N SER A 190 -6.64 -26.91 2.23
CA SER A 190 -5.31 -26.76 2.79
C SER A 190 -5.32 -26.97 4.30
N GLN A 191 -4.42 -27.84 4.78
CA GLN A 191 -4.07 -27.97 6.20
C GLN A 191 -2.97 -26.97 6.62
N LEU A 192 -2.33 -26.30 5.66
CA LEU A 192 -1.20 -25.40 5.91
C LEU A 192 -1.67 -24.01 6.36
N ILE A 193 -2.88 -23.62 5.95
CA ILE A 193 -3.39 -22.27 6.14
C ILE A 193 -4.69 -22.29 6.94
N ASP A 194 -4.57 -21.84 8.18
CA ASP A 194 -5.70 -21.56 9.06
C ASP A 194 -6.35 -20.24 8.61
N LYS A 195 -7.64 -20.34 8.24
CA LYS A 195 -8.41 -19.26 7.65
C LYS A 195 -8.54 -18.08 8.61
N GLU A 196 -8.89 -18.32 9.85
CA GLU A 196 -9.07 -17.29 10.88
C GLU A 196 -7.75 -16.58 11.19
N LYS A 197 -6.65 -17.32 11.31
CA LYS A 197 -5.32 -16.72 11.55
C LYS A 197 -4.84 -15.88 10.37
N VAL A 198 -5.14 -16.30 9.13
CA VAL A 198 -4.78 -15.52 7.94
C VAL A 198 -5.62 -14.26 7.81
N ASP A 199 -6.90 -14.30 8.14
CA ASP A 199 -7.78 -13.11 8.16
C ASP A 199 -7.20 -12.02 9.08
N GLU A 200 -6.91 -12.41 10.32
CA GLU A 200 -6.32 -11.50 11.32
C GLU A 200 -4.97 -10.96 10.84
N LEU A 201 -4.10 -11.82 10.32
CA LEU A 201 -2.78 -11.42 9.84
C LEU A 201 -2.84 -10.46 8.65
N ILE A 202 -3.72 -10.71 7.67
CA ILE A 202 -3.89 -9.82 6.51
C ILE A 202 -4.40 -8.46 6.97
N PHE A 203 -5.42 -8.43 7.82
CA PHE A 203 -5.96 -7.17 8.33
C PHE A 203 -4.92 -6.37 9.14
N GLU A 204 -4.16 -7.05 10.00
CA GLU A 204 -3.06 -6.43 10.74
C GLU A 204 -1.98 -5.89 9.80
N ALA A 205 -1.61 -6.65 8.77
CA ALA A 205 -0.62 -6.26 7.76
C ALA A 205 -1.05 -5.07 6.92
N GLU A 206 -2.27 -5.07 6.41
CA GLU A 206 -2.83 -3.95 5.63
C GLU A 206 -2.90 -2.68 6.49
N THR A 207 -3.36 -2.81 7.73
CA THR A 207 -3.39 -1.70 8.69
C THR A 207 -1.99 -1.17 8.96
N ALA A 208 -1.02 -2.05 9.22
CA ALA A 208 0.35 -1.68 9.52
C ALA A 208 1.08 -1.05 8.31
N GLN A 209 0.81 -1.54 7.10
CA GLN A 209 1.32 -0.98 5.85
C GLN A 209 0.73 0.41 5.55
N ALA A 210 -0.57 0.59 5.76
CA ALA A 210 -1.28 1.84 5.44
C ALA A 210 -1.16 2.92 6.52
N SER A 211 -0.73 2.55 7.72
CA SER A 211 -0.56 3.49 8.84
C SER A 211 0.73 4.29 8.71
N PHE A 212 0.64 5.57 9.08
CA PHE A 212 1.82 6.39 9.30
C PHE A 212 2.36 6.19 10.71
N THR A 213 3.69 6.19 10.82
CA THR A 213 4.42 6.24 12.09
C THR A 213 4.79 7.69 12.43
N CYS A 214 5.06 7.99 13.70
CA CYS A 214 5.58 9.31 14.06
C CYS A 214 6.94 9.58 13.40
N SER A 215 7.74 8.53 13.18
CA SER A 215 8.99 8.60 12.43
C SER A 215 8.81 9.08 10.99
N ASP A 216 7.67 8.78 10.36
CA ASP A 216 7.38 9.25 8.99
C ASP A 216 7.18 10.76 8.93
N PHE A 217 6.65 11.39 9.99
CA PHE A 217 6.42 12.84 10.06
C PHE A 217 7.53 13.62 10.75
N PHE A 218 8.23 13.00 11.70
CA PHE A 218 9.26 13.61 12.54
C PHE A 218 10.57 12.81 12.51
N PRO A 219 11.27 12.75 11.36
CA PRO A 219 12.48 11.94 11.20
C PRO A 219 13.71 12.52 11.92
N ILE A 220 13.62 13.71 12.52
CA ILE A 220 14.76 14.43 13.08
C ILE A 220 15.08 13.94 14.50
N ALA A 221 16.37 13.73 14.75
CA ALA A 221 16.94 13.45 16.08
C ALA A 221 16.35 12.24 16.83
N GLY A 222 15.76 11.28 16.12
CA GLY A 222 15.20 10.05 16.70
C GLY A 222 13.93 10.25 17.53
N LEU A 223 13.34 11.45 17.53
CA LEU A 223 12.15 11.74 18.34
C LEU A 223 10.94 10.93 17.87
N GLY A 224 10.69 10.87 16.55
CA GLY A 224 9.61 10.04 16.00
C GLY A 224 9.76 8.57 16.38
N TRP A 225 10.97 8.04 16.27
CA TRP A 225 11.27 6.64 16.61
C TRP A 225 11.05 6.35 18.10
N LEU A 226 11.46 7.27 18.99
CA LEU A 226 11.20 7.14 20.43
C LEU A 226 9.69 7.08 20.73
N VAL A 227 8.88 7.91 20.06
CA VAL A 227 7.42 7.91 20.22
C VAL A 227 6.82 6.60 19.68
N ASP A 228 7.27 6.13 18.52
CA ASP A 228 6.80 4.87 17.93
C ASP A 228 7.17 3.66 18.81
N TRP A 229 8.33 3.71 19.46
CA TRP A 229 8.78 2.69 20.40
C TRP A 229 7.95 2.70 21.68
N LEU A 230 7.75 3.88 22.30
CA LEU A 230 6.96 4.04 23.52
C LEU A 230 5.48 3.72 23.32
N SER A 231 4.92 4.04 22.16
CA SER A 231 3.53 3.71 21.80
C SER A 231 3.32 2.22 21.48
N GLY A 232 4.41 1.45 21.33
CA GLY A 232 4.36 0.05 20.92
C GLY A 232 4.11 -0.15 19.42
N GLN A 233 3.93 0.92 18.64
CA GLN A 233 3.73 0.84 17.19
C GLN A 233 4.92 0.17 16.49
N HIS A 234 6.14 0.49 16.91
CA HIS A 234 7.35 -0.14 16.36
C HIS A 234 7.34 -1.66 16.56
N LYS A 235 7.02 -2.13 17.78
CA LYS A 235 6.95 -3.56 18.09
C LYS A 235 5.83 -4.24 17.30
N ARG A 236 4.62 -3.68 17.32
CA ARG A 236 3.47 -4.24 16.58
C ARG A 236 3.79 -4.39 15.10
N LEU A 237 4.42 -3.38 14.50
CA LEU A 237 4.83 -3.39 13.11
C LEU A 237 5.79 -4.55 12.82
N HIS A 238 6.84 -4.71 13.62
CA HIS A 238 7.79 -5.82 13.49
C HIS A 238 7.14 -7.20 13.69
N ASP A 239 6.25 -7.35 14.69
CA ASP A 239 5.57 -8.61 14.98
C ASP A 239 4.70 -9.07 13.78
N VAL A 240 3.96 -8.14 13.16
CA VAL A 240 3.14 -8.42 11.98
C VAL A 240 3.99 -8.90 10.80
N PHE A 241 5.13 -8.26 10.57
CA PHE A 241 6.02 -8.67 9.48
C PHE A 241 6.69 -10.01 9.73
N PHE A 242 7.07 -10.30 10.98
CA PHE A 242 7.58 -11.62 11.34
C PHE A 242 6.54 -12.72 11.06
N LYS A 243 5.27 -12.47 11.41
CA LYS A 243 4.17 -13.42 11.11
C LYS A 243 3.96 -13.61 9.59
N LEU A 244 4.04 -12.54 8.80
CA LEU A 244 3.97 -12.60 7.34
C LEU A 244 5.14 -13.39 6.73
N ASP A 245 6.37 -13.13 7.17
CA ASP A 245 7.54 -13.88 6.73
C ASP A 245 7.41 -15.37 7.05
N ALA A 246 6.92 -15.70 8.25
CA ALA A 246 6.65 -17.08 8.63
C ALA A 246 5.54 -17.73 7.79
N LEU A 247 4.58 -16.96 7.28
CA LEU A 247 3.57 -17.46 6.34
C LEU A 247 4.20 -17.74 4.97
N PHE A 248 4.93 -16.78 4.41
CA PHE A 248 5.59 -16.95 3.11
C PHE A 248 6.63 -18.06 3.13
N GLN A 249 7.41 -18.19 4.20
CA GLN A 249 8.40 -19.26 4.33
C GLN A 249 7.71 -20.63 4.35
N ARG A 250 6.58 -20.79 5.06
CA ARG A 250 5.79 -22.02 5.03
C ARG A 250 5.31 -22.37 3.62
N VAL A 251 4.88 -21.37 2.86
CA VAL A 251 4.50 -21.56 1.45
C VAL A 251 5.72 -22.01 0.64
N ILE A 252 6.86 -21.33 0.75
CA ILE A 252 8.08 -21.69 0.00
C ILE A 252 8.53 -23.11 0.35
N ASP A 253 8.55 -23.47 1.63
CA ASP A 253 8.97 -24.80 2.10
C ASP A 253 8.06 -25.90 1.54
N ASP A 254 6.75 -25.66 1.45
CA ASP A 254 5.80 -26.56 0.79
C ASP A 254 6.10 -26.75 -0.70
N HIS A 255 6.44 -25.67 -1.41
CA HIS A 255 6.75 -25.74 -2.85
C HIS A 255 8.10 -26.39 -3.14
N MET A 256 9.04 -26.29 -2.20
CA MET A 256 10.34 -26.96 -2.28
C MET A 256 10.27 -28.44 -1.88
N TYR A 257 9.15 -28.91 -1.31
CA TYR A 257 8.98 -30.30 -0.91
C TYR A 257 8.92 -31.24 -2.14
N PRO A 258 9.83 -32.25 -2.26
CA PRO A 258 9.91 -33.10 -3.46
C PRO A 258 8.65 -33.91 -3.79
N GLY A 259 7.78 -34.15 -2.80
CA GLY A 259 6.55 -34.93 -2.97
C GLY A 259 5.32 -34.11 -3.37
N ARG A 260 5.45 -32.79 -3.57
CA ARG A 260 4.33 -31.94 -3.99
C ARG A 260 3.97 -32.20 -5.46
N SER A 261 2.69 -32.40 -5.75
CA SER A 261 2.22 -32.48 -7.14
C SER A 261 2.42 -31.13 -7.85
N LYS A 262 2.93 -31.18 -9.08
CA LYS A 262 3.12 -30.02 -9.96
C LYS A 262 2.05 -29.93 -11.07
N ASP A 263 0.94 -30.65 -10.93
CA ASP A 263 -0.10 -30.74 -11.97
C ASP A 263 -0.74 -29.37 -12.28
N GLN A 264 -0.80 -28.47 -11.29
CA GLN A 264 -1.27 -27.10 -11.46
C GLN A 264 -0.26 -26.12 -10.87
N ARG A 265 0.64 -25.61 -11.73
CA ARG A 265 1.64 -24.61 -11.30
C ARG A 265 1.00 -23.27 -10.96
N ASP A 266 1.39 -22.72 -9.83
CA ASP A 266 1.04 -21.37 -9.37
C ASP A 266 2.19 -20.37 -9.58
N ILE A 267 2.01 -19.12 -9.15
CA ILE A 267 3.04 -18.09 -9.29
C ILE A 267 4.30 -18.44 -8.47
N THR A 268 4.18 -19.09 -7.32
CA THR A 268 5.33 -19.45 -6.48
C THR A 268 6.18 -20.51 -7.17
N ASP A 269 5.57 -21.56 -7.75
CA ASP A 269 6.28 -22.53 -8.60
C ASP A 269 7.04 -21.83 -9.74
N LEU A 270 6.34 -20.93 -10.43
CA LEU A 270 6.92 -20.18 -11.54
C LEU A 270 8.06 -19.26 -11.11
N MET A 271 8.05 -18.74 -9.88
CA MET A 271 9.14 -17.94 -9.33
C MET A 271 10.34 -18.78 -8.90
N LEU A 272 10.11 -19.97 -8.34
CA LEU A 272 11.17 -20.90 -7.92
C LEU A 272 11.86 -21.60 -9.10
N ASP A 273 11.14 -21.82 -10.21
CA ASP A 273 11.66 -22.39 -11.44
C ASP A 273 12.54 -21.39 -12.24
N LEU A 274 12.62 -20.12 -11.82
CA LEU A 274 13.47 -19.13 -12.50
C LEU A 274 14.95 -19.41 -12.23
N PRO A 275 15.83 -19.32 -13.24
CA PRO A 275 17.27 -19.48 -13.04
C PRO A 275 17.81 -18.46 -12.02
N ASP A 276 18.67 -18.94 -11.11
CA ASP A 276 19.43 -18.08 -10.20
C ASP A 276 20.19 -17.02 -11.00
N GLY A 277 19.91 -15.75 -10.73
CA GLY A 277 20.60 -14.65 -11.38
C GLY A 277 20.24 -14.43 -12.85
N MET A 278 19.01 -14.74 -13.28
CA MET A 278 18.49 -14.22 -14.56
C MET A 278 18.75 -12.71 -14.61
N THR A 279 19.67 -12.31 -15.49
CA THR A 279 20.13 -10.93 -15.60
C THR A 279 19.54 -10.29 -16.85
N GLN A 280 19.67 -8.96 -16.93
CA GLN A 280 19.23 -8.07 -18.01
C GLN A 280 19.38 -8.61 -19.46
N ARG A 281 20.32 -9.52 -19.72
CA ARG A 281 20.65 -10.06 -21.06
C ARG A 281 19.88 -11.31 -21.46
N ASP A 282 19.23 -11.99 -20.51
CA ASP A 282 18.49 -13.24 -20.76
C ASP A 282 17.06 -12.99 -21.26
N ILE A 283 16.71 -11.70 -21.42
CA ILE A 283 15.41 -11.22 -21.86
C ILE A 283 15.56 -10.85 -23.33
N ASP A 284 15.05 -11.70 -24.23
CA ASP A 284 14.88 -11.32 -25.63
C ASP A 284 13.97 -10.07 -25.68
N VAL A 285 14.52 -8.97 -26.19
CA VAL A 285 13.97 -7.61 -26.05
C VAL A 285 13.00 -7.28 -27.19
N GLU A 286 12.73 -8.21 -28.09
CA GLU A 286 11.87 -7.95 -29.24
C GLU A 286 10.37 -8.08 -28.92
N GLU A 287 9.73 -6.94 -29.18
CA GLU A 287 8.32 -6.67 -29.49
C GLU A 287 7.25 -6.47 -28.40
N GLU A 288 6.74 -5.23 -28.44
CA GLU A 288 5.34 -4.85 -28.48
C GLU A 288 4.41 -5.47 -27.44
N GLY A 289 4.49 -4.91 -26.23
CA GLY A 289 3.41 -4.97 -25.26
C GLY A 289 2.96 -3.58 -24.88
N THR A 290 2.46 -2.79 -25.84
CA THR A 290 1.56 -1.68 -25.50
C THR A 290 0.43 -2.32 -24.70
N LEU A 291 0.44 -2.13 -23.38
CA LEU A 291 -0.70 -2.37 -22.51
C LEU A 291 -1.78 -1.40 -22.97
N THR A 292 -2.48 -1.79 -24.03
CA THR A 292 -3.75 -1.19 -24.40
C THR A 292 -4.67 -1.63 -23.28
N ILE A 293 -4.76 -0.81 -22.24
CA ILE A 293 -5.86 -0.87 -21.29
C ILE A 293 -7.08 -0.64 -22.15
N VAL A 294 -7.68 -1.72 -22.66
CA VAL A 294 -9.00 -1.68 -23.24
C VAL A 294 -9.86 -1.11 -22.11
N LYS A 295 -10.25 0.16 -22.24
CA LYS A 295 -11.20 0.82 -21.33
C LYS A 295 -12.42 -0.09 -21.28
N LYS A 296 -12.48 -0.94 -20.25
CA LYS A 296 -13.69 -1.68 -19.92
C LYS A 296 -14.77 -0.63 -19.69
N VAL A 297 -15.91 -0.91 -20.32
CA VAL A 297 -17.18 -0.19 -20.35
C VAL A 297 -17.38 0.68 -19.10
N PRO A 298 -17.79 1.95 -19.21
CA PRO A 298 -18.03 2.80 -18.05
C PRO A 298 -19.04 2.12 -17.12
N LEU A 299 -18.60 1.81 -15.90
CA LEU A 299 -19.48 1.36 -14.82
C LEU A 299 -20.51 2.47 -14.56
N LYS A 300 -21.76 2.23 -14.97
CA LYS A 300 -22.89 3.08 -14.58
C LYS A 300 -23.21 2.77 -13.13
N LEU A 301 -22.85 3.67 -12.22
CA LEU A 301 -23.35 3.63 -10.85
C LEU A 301 -24.88 3.76 -10.89
N VAL A 302 -25.57 2.71 -10.44
CA VAL A 302 -27.02 2.73 -10.26
C VAL A 302 -27.30 3.33 -8.88
N PRO A 303 -28.02 4.46 -8.77
CA PRO A 303 -28.37 5.03 -7.48
C PRO A 303 -29.30 4.06 -6.73
N VAL A 304 -28.85 3.58 -5.57
CA VAL A 304 -29.68 2.84 -4.62
C VAL A 304 -30.59 3.88 -3.95
N ARG A 305 -31.91 3.73 -4.10
CA ARG A 305 -32.87 4.52 -3.32
C ARG A 305 -32.76 4.06 -1.87
N VAL A 306 -32.25 4.93 -1.01
CA VAL A 306 -32.42 4.78 0.44
C VAL A 306 -33.87 5.15 0.71
N HIS A 307 -34.67 4.16 1.11
CA HIS A 307 -36.02 4.37 1.63
C HIS A 307 -35.97 4.74 3.11
#